data_AF-A0A8T5UR41-F1
#
_entry.id   AF-A0A8T5UR41-F1
#
_cell.length_a   1.000
_cell.length_b   1.000
_cell.length_c   1.000
_cell.angle_alpha   90.00
_cell.angle_beta   90.00
_cell.angle_gamma   90.00
#
_symmetry.space_group_name_H-M   'P 1'
#
loop_
_entity.id
_entity.type
_entity.pdbx_description
1 polymer ?
#
loop_
_entity_poly.entity_id
_entity_poly.type
_entity_poly.pdbx_seq_one_letter_code
_entity_poly.pdbx_strand_id
1 'polypeptide(L)'
;MNRTKEPDKKEKSPVNSRANKELKNIFSNKSIPEKVEFCNVLFENLLGYIEIREIKDGQASQKFLDNWKDIESYDPPKNKNIYIGMLTRKTRKGTREYVKNTRVLWADYDNMSEIEVEYRIDNAGLPGPSIIINSGHGIHTYWLLDEPA
;
A
#
# COMPACT_ATOMS: atom_id res chain seq x y z
N MET A 1 -21.08 -34.30 -32.27
CA MET A 1 -21.20 -33.01 -32.98
C MET A 1 -21.63 -31.94 -31.99
N ASN A 2 -20.70 -31.04 -31.71
CA ASN A 2 -20.74 -29.69 -31.13
C ASN A 2 -21.80 -29.29 -30.09
N ARG A 3 -21.29 -29.09 -28.87
CA ARG A 3 -21.76 -28.15 -27.85
C ARG A 3 -21.55 -26.71 -28.33
N THR A 4 -22.50 -25.83 -28.02
CA THR A 4 -22.24 -24.40 -27.81
C THR A 4 -22.98 -23.99 -26.54
N LYS A 5 -22.22 -23.80 -25.45
CA LYS A 5 -22.67 -23.06 -24.28
C LYS A 5 -22.27 -21.60 -24.52
N GLU A 6 -23.22 -20.69 -24.42
CA GLU A 6 -22.96 -19.25 -24.35
C GLU A 6 -22.12 -18.93 -23.10
N PRO A 7 -21.19 -17.96 -23.15
CA PRO A 7 -20.49 -17.53 -21.96
C PRO A 7 -21.37 -16.58 -21.14
N ASP A 8 -21.60 -16.97 -19.88
CA ASP A 8 -22.19 -16.12 -18.84
C ASP A 8 -21.45 -14.78 -18.76
N LYS A 9 -22.21 -13.69 -18.87
CA LYS A 9 -21.75 -12.34 -18.58
C LYS A 9 -21.35 -12.27 -17.10
N LYS A 10 -20.05 -12.22 -16.80
CA LYS A 10 -19.55 -11.87 -15.47
C LYS A 10 -20.01 -10.45 -15.13
N GLU A 11 -21.05 -10.35 -14.30
CA GLU A 11 -21.43 -9.12 -13.61
C GLU A 11 -20.23 -8.60 -12.81
N LYS A 12 -19.72 -7.43 -13.18
CA LYS A 12 -18.80 -6.68 -12.34
C LYS A 12 -19.58 -6.22 -11.11
N SER A 13 -19.20 -6.73 -9.94
CA SER A 13 -19.84 -6.39 -8.67
C SER A 13 -19.80 -4.85 -8.44
N PRO A 14 -20.92 -4.19 -8.08
CA PRO A 14 -20.98 -2.73 -7.99
C PRO A 14 -20.13 -2.15 -6.85
N VAL A 15 -19.80 -2.99 -5.87
CA VAL A 15 -19.18 -2.62 -4.59
C VAL A 15 -17.78 -2.01 -4.78
N ASN A 16 -16.98 -2.52 -5.73
CA ASN A 16 -15.63 -2.02 -6.00
C ASN A 16 -15.60 -0.65 -6.69
N SER A 17 -16.65 -0.28 -7.43
CA SER A 17 -16.66 0.98 -8.17
C SER A 17 -16.88 2.19 -7.26
N ARG A 18 -17.63 2.00 -6.17
CA ARG A 18 -17.98 3.07 -5.23
C ARG A 18 -16.83 3.40 -4.29
N ALA A 19 -16.17 2.38 -3.73
CA ALA A 19 -14.97 2.57 -2.91
C ALA A 19 -13.84 3.24 -3.71
N ASN A 20 -13.60 2.82 -4.96
CA ASN A 20 -12.63 3.47 -5.85
C ASN A 20 -13.00 4.91 -6.21
N LYS A 21 -14.29 5.23 -6.33
CA LYS A 21 -14.77 6.58 -6.59
C LYS A 21 -14.69 7.48 -5.36
N GLU A 22 -14.94 6.94 -4.18
CA GLU A 22 -14.78 7.64 -2.90
C GLU A 22 -13.31 7.90 -2.60
N LEU A 23 -12.42 6.93 -2.84
CA LEU A 23 -10.97 7.10 -2.79
C LEU A 23 -10.52 8.21 -3.75
N LYS A 24 -10.90 8.14 -5.04
CA LYS A 24 -10.59 9.20 -6.03
C LYS A 24 -11.10 10.59 -5.61
N ASN A 25 -12.26 10.66 -4.96
CA ASN A 25 -12.81 11.92 -4.47
C ASN A 25 -12.04 12.45 -3.24
N ILE A 26 -11.55 11.58 -2.35
CA ILE A 26 -10.66 11.95 -1.24
C ILE A 26 -9.35 12.56 -1.79
N PHE A 27 -8.73 11.92 -2.79
CA PHE A 27 -7.51 12.40 -3.47
C PHE A 27 -7.70 13.73 -4.24
N SER A 28 -8.95 14.12 -4.54
CA SER A 28 -9.23 15.29 -5.37
C SER A 28 -9.46 16.60 -4.61
N ASN A 29 -9.66 16.56 -3.29
CA ASN A 29 -10.12 17.73 -2.53
C ASN A 29 -9.47 17.85 -1.13
N LYS A 30 -8.17 18.20 -1.09
CA LYS A 30 -7.48 19.06 -0.08
C LYS A 30 -5.96 18.91 -0.24
N SER A 31 -5.19 19.97 0.04
CA SER A 31 -3.72 19.93 0.12
C SER A 31 -3.25 19.22 1.40
N ILE A 32 -3.64 17.97 1.59
CA ILE A 32 -2.97 17.10 2.54
C ILE A 32 -1.64 16.72 1.88
N PRO A 33 -0.47 16.87 2.54
CA PRO A 33 0.78 16.40 1.96
C PRO A 33 0.66 14.92 1.58
N GLU A 34 1.09 14.52 0.39
CA GLU A 34 0.91 13.17 -0.16
C GLU A 34 1.31 12.05 0.82
N LYS A 35 2.35 12.29 1.65
CA LYS A 35 2.80 11.36 2.71
C LYS A 35 1.73 11.08 3.79
N VAL A 36 0.97 12.10 4.17
CA VAL A 36 -0.07 12.03 5.22
C VAL A 36 -1.26 11.25 4.69
N GLU A 37 -1.66 11.53 3.45
CA GLU A 37 -2.73 10.79 2.79
C GLU A 37 -2.36 9.32 2.59
N PHE A 38 -1.16 9.03 2.10
CA PHE A 38 -0.66 7.67 1.99
C PHE A 38 -0.70 6.92 3.33
N CYS A 39 -0.22 7.54 4.42
CA CYS A 39 -0.29 6.92 5.74
C CYS A 39 -1.72 6.77 6.26
N ASN A 40 -2.61 7.72 6.01
CA ASN A 40 -4.02 7.58 6.35
C ASN A 40 -4.62 6.36 5.65
N VAL A 41 -4.38 6.24 4.33
CA VAL A 41 -4.84 5.11 3.50
C VAL A 41 -4.21 3.77 3.88
N LEU A 42 -3.17 3.73 4.70
CA LEU A 42 -2.55 2.48 5.16
C LEU A 42 -2.80 2.15 6.64
N PHE A 43 -3.10 3.14 7.48
CA PHE A 43 -3.06 2.95 8.93
C PHE A 43 -4.24 3.55 9.68
N GLU A 44 -5.19 4.21 9.02
CA GLU A 44 -6.39 4.70 9.70
C GLU A 44 -7.10 3.55 10.42
N ASN A 45 -7.48 3.79 11.68
CA ASN A 45 -8.11 2.84 12.59
C ASN A 45 -7.29 1.57 12.91
N LEU A 46 -6.03 1.47 12.47
CA LEU A 46 -5.13 0.43 12.93
C LEU A 46 -4.48 0.83 14.26
N LEU A 47 -4.49 -0.11 15.21
CA LEU A 47 -3.81 0.07 16.49
C LEU A 47 -2.36 -0.42 16.41
N GLY A 48 -1.43 0.31 17.00
CA GLY A 48 -0.03 -0.08 17.15
C GLY A 48 0.92 0.94 16.54
N TYR A 49 2.21 0.71 16.71
CA TYR A 49 3.24 1.62 16.24
C TYR A 49 3.49 1.45 14.74
N ILE A 50 3.73 2.54 14.03
CA ILE A 50 4.14 2.51 12.61
C ILE A 50 5.65 2.62 12.56
N GLU A 51 6.31 1.69 11.88
CA GLU A 51 7.76 1.69 11.75
C GLU A 51 8.21 2.52 10.56
N ILE A 52 9.20 3.38 10.78
CA ILE A 52 9.99 4.02 9.73
C ILE A 52 11.41 3.48 9.81
N ARG A 53 11.94 3.00 8.68
CA ARG A 53 13.33 2.58 8.54
C ARG A 53 14.08 3.62 7.73
N GLU A 54 15.15 4.14 8.31
CA GLU A 54 16.09 5.00 7.60
C GLU A 54 17.35 4.21 7.33
N ILE A 55 17.76 4.11 6.07
CA ILE A 55 18.88 3.27 5.64
C ILE A 55 19.95 4.13 4.96
N LYS A 56 21.20 3.95 5.38
CA LYS A 56 22.37 4.55 4.75
C LYS A 56 23.53 3.57 4.80
N ASP A 57 24.21 3.37 3.68
CA ASP A 57 25.40 2.51 3.58
C ASP A 57 25.18 1.11 4.18
N GLY A 58 24.00 0.52 3.93
CA GLY A 58 23.59 -0.79 4.46
C GLY A 58 23.19 -0.81 5.94
N GLN A 59 23.35 0.31 6.67
CA GLN A 59 22.97 0.43 8.08
C GLN A 59 21.56 0.98 8.20
N ALA A 60 20.72 0.29 8.97
CA ALA A 60 19.33 0.68 9.21
C ALA A 60 19.13 1.19 10.64
N SER A 61 18.46 2.33 10.77
CA SER A 61 17.91 2.83 12.04
C SER A 61 16.38 2.82 11.99
N GLN A 62 15.74 2.48 13.09
CA GLN A 62 14.29 2.39 13.20
C GLN A 62 13.73 3.55 14.02
N LYS A 63 12.66 4.17 13.53
CA LYS A 63 11.79 5.09 14.27
C LYS A 63 10.39 4.47 14.33
N PHE A 64 9.66 4.83 15.37
CA PHE A 64 8.30 4.33 15.58
C PHE A 64 7.38 5.51 15.85
N LEU A 65 6.34 5.66 15.04
CA LEU A 65 5.25 6.60 15.23
C LEU A 65 4.16 5.95 16.08
N ASP A 66 3.48 6.72 16.92
CA ASP A 66 2.38 6.24 17.75
C ASP A 66 1.08 6.11 16.94
N ASN A 67 0.91 6.99 15.95
CA ASN A 67 -0.21 6.97 15.04
C ASN A 67 0.16 7.55 13.66
N TRP A 68 -0.73 7.40 12.68
CA TRP A 68 -0.46 7.80 11.30
C TRP A 68 -0.32 9.31 11.09
N LYS A 69 -0.90 10.15 11.95
CA LYS A 69 -0.81 11.62 11.82
C LYS A 69 0.58 12.12 12.17
N ASP A 70 1.34 11.38 12.98
CA ASP A 70 2.69 11.77 13.38
C ASP A 70 3.65 11.87 12.17
N ILE A 71 3.30 11.26 11.02
CA ILE A 71 4.07 11.39 9.77
C ILE A 71 4.13 12.83 9.26
N GLU A 72 3.14 13.65 9.60
CA GLU A 72 3.11 15.07 9.24
C GLU A 72 4.35 15.79 9.79
N SER A 73 4.64 15.52 11.08
CA SER A 73 5.78 16.06 11.81
C SER A 73 7.11 15.35 11.53
N TYR A 74 7.09 14.20 10.86
CA TYR A 74 8.31 13.50 10.50
C TYR A 74 9.05 14.23 9.38
N ASP A 75 10.27 14.68 9.71
CA ASP A 75 11.23 15.29 8.79
C ASP A 75 12.30 14.25 8.40
N PRO A 76 12.25 13.69 7.17
CA PRO A 76 13.17 12.66 6.73
C PRO A 76 14.58 13.23 6.51
N PRO A 77 15.64 12.55 6.99
CA PRO A 77 17.02 12.96 6.70
C PRO A 77 17.32 12.83 5.21
N LYS A 78 17.88 13.90 4.61
CA LYS A 78 18.16 13.99 3.17
C LYS A 78 19.22 13.00 2.66
N ASN A 79 20.00 12.40 3.54
CA ASN A 79 21.12 11.52 3.19
C ASN A 79 20.84 10.04 3.49
N LYS A 80 19.58 9.66 3.66
CA LYS A 80 19.16 8.28 3.89
C LYS A 80 17.98 7.93 2.99
N ASN A 81 17.90 6.66 2.63
CA ASN A 81 16.69 6.10 2.03
C ASN A 81 15.68 5.83 3.13
N ILE A 82 14.43 6.24 2.91
CA ILE A 82 13.36 6.16 3.91
C ILE A 82 12.31 5.15 3.46
N TYR A 83 12.01 4.22 4.34
CA TYR A 83 11.00 3.19 4.13
C TYR A 83 9.99 3.21 5.26
N ILE A 84 8.74 2.96 4.95
CA ILE A 84 7.67 2.78 5.93
C ILE A 84 7.27 1.30 5.97
N GLY A 85 7.16 0.74 7.17
CA GLY A 85 6.69 -0.62 7.36
C GLY A 85 5.16 -0.68 7.19
N MET A 86 4.67 -1.57 6.34
CA MET A 86 3.23 -1.72 6.08
C MET A 86 2.47 -2.41 7.22
N LEU A 87 3.18 -3.01 8.17
CA LEU A 87 2.61 -3.69 9.31
C LEU A 87 2.83 -2.88 10.58
N THR A 88 1.74 -2.61 11.29
CA THR A 88 1.82 -2.01 12.62
C THR A 88 2.54 -2.95 13.59
N ARG A 89 3.10 -2.37 14.66
CA ARG A 89 3.88 -3.08 15.67
C ARG A 89 3.21 -3.04 17.04
N LYS A 90 3.31 -4.15 17.79
CA LYS A 90 2.86 -4.26 19.19
C LYS A 90 3.69 -3.40 20.13
N THR A 91 4.99 -3.27 19.83
CA THR A 91 5.96 -2.48 20.59
C THR A 91 6.91 -1.78 19.63
N ARG A 92 7.80 -0.92 20.14
CA ARG A 92 8.81 -0.20 19.35
C ARG A 92 10.00 -1.11 18.98
N LYS A 93 9.71 -2.24 18.33
CA LYS A 93 10.66 -3.25 17.84
C LYS A 93 10.24 -3.72 16.45
N GLY A 94 11.19 -3.85 15.53
CA GLY A 94 10.88 -4.19 14.13
C GLY A 94 10.99 -5.68 13.78
N THR A 95 11.31 -6.57 14.74
CA THR A 95 11.34 -8.01 14.47
C THR A 95 9.93 -8.56 14.22
N ARG A 96 9.87 -9.70 13.52
CA ARG A 96 8.61 -10.31 13.08
C ARG A 96 7.64 -10.61 14.23
N GLU A 97 8.13 -10.99 15.40
CA GLU A 97 7.29 -11.32 16.57
C GLU A 97 6.43 -10.14 17.07
N TYR A 98 6.85 -8.91 16.78
CA TYR A 98 6.14 -7.69 17.18
C TYR A 98 5.22 -7.16 16.08
N VAL A 99 5.10 -7.82 14.93
CA VAL A 99 4.02 -7.51 13.98
C VAL A 99 2.67 -7.64 14.68
N LYS A 100 1.77 -6.69 14.40
CA LYS A 100 0.42 -6.66 14.93
C LYS A 100 -0.62 -6.85 13.84
N ASN A 101 -0.91 -5.80 13.07
CA ASN A 101 -1.95 -5.80 12.04
C ASN A 101 -1.44 -5.13 10.75
N THR A 102 -2.04 -5.51 9.61
CA THR A 102 -1.97 -4.78 8.34
C THR A 102 -3.36 -4.60 7.76
N ARG A 103 -3.53 -3.62 6.87
CA ARG A 103 -4.73 -3.52 6.00
C ARG A 103 -4.37 -3.55 4.53
N VAL A 104 -3.14 -3.94 4.21
CA VAL A 104 -2.60 -3.87 2.86
C VAL A 104 -1.75 -5.10 2.55
N LEU A 105 -1.92 -5.63 1.35
CA LEU A 105 -0.93 -6.46 0.68
C LEU A 105 -0.18 -5.58 -0.30
N TRP A 106 1.13 -5.79 -0.46
CA TRP A 106 1.92 -5.01 -1.38
C TRP A 106 2.91 -5.90 -2.13
N ALA A 107 3.27 -5.48 -3.33
CA ALA A 107 4.31 -6.09 -4.13
C ALA A 107 5.17 -4.99 -4.75
N ASP A 108 6.48 -5.21 -4.71
CA ASP A 108 7.50 -4.35 -5.28
C ASP A 108 8.05 -4.99 -6.55
N TYR A 109 7.99 -4.27 -7.66
CA TYR A 109 8.43 -4.73 -8.98
C TYR A 109 9.58 -3.85 -9.45
N ASP A 110 10.80 -4.34 -9.21
CA ASP A 110 12.03 -3.67 -9.62
C ASP A 110 12.21 -3.65 -11.15
N ASN A 111 12.62 -2.51 -11.71
CA ASN A 111 13.00 -2.36 -13.12
C ASN A 111 11.94 -2.79 -14.15
N MET A 112 10.65 -2.70 -13.81
CA MET A 112 9.53 -3.00 -14.71
C MET A 112 8.72 -1.74 -15.05
N SER A 113 8.11 -1.74 -16.24
CA SER A 113 7.12 -0.72 -16.60
C SER A 113 5.76 -1.01 -15.94
N GLU A 114 4.93 0.02 -15.76
CA GLU A 114 3.58 -0.13 -15.22
C GLU A 114 2.73 -1.11 -16.05
N ILE A 115 2.80 -1.04 -17.37
CA ILE A 115 2.06 -1.95 -18.28
C ILE A 115 2.49 -3.41 -18.06
N GLU A 116 3.78 -3.67 -17.88
CA GLU A 116 4.27 -5.02 -17.61
C GLU A 116 3.75 -5.55 -16.26
N VAL A 117 3.74 -4.69 -15.24
CA VAL A 117 3.24 -5.04 -13.91
C VAL A 117 1.74 -5.34 -13.93
N GLU A 118 0.94 -4.50 -14.59
CA GLU A 118 -0.50 -4.74 -14.79
C GLU A 118 -0.76 -6.06 -15.52
N TYR A 119 -0.01 -6.34 -16.60
CA TYR A 119 -0.10 -7.61 -17.32
C TYR A 119 0.22 -8.81 -16.41
N ARG A 120 1.26 -8.74 -15.57
CA ARG A 120 1.61 -9.83 -14.64
C ARG A 120 0.53 -10.05 -13.58
N ILE A 121 -0.05 -8.98 -13.04
CA ILE A 121 -1.13 -9.04 -12.06
C ILE A 121 -2.36 -9.72 -12.67
N ASP A 122 -2.75 -9.33 -13.88
CA ASP A 122 -3.89 -9.91 -14.60
C ASP A 122 -3.66 -11.40 -14.92
N ASN A 123 -2.47 -11.78 -15.41
CA ASN A 123 -2.14 -13.18 -15.67
C ASN A 123 -2.06 -14.05 -14.42
N ALA A 124 -1.74 -13.46 -13.27
CA ALA A 124 -1.81 -14.15 -11.99
C ALA A 124 -3.26 -14.34 -11.49
N GLY A 125 -4.25 -13.77 -12.18
CA GLY A 125 -5.65 -13.79 -11.78
C GLY A 125 -5.94 -12.94 -10.53
N LEU A 126 -5.06 -12.00 -10.21
CA LEU A 126 -5.23 -11.09 -9.07
C LEU A 126 -6.11 -9.90 -9.47
N PRO A 127 -6.87 -9.32 -8.53
CA PRO A 127 -7.53 -8.05 -8.78
C PRO A 127 -6.49 -6.96 -9.09
N GLY A 128 -6.89 -5.91 -9.81
CA GLY A 128 -6.04 -4.72 -9.95
C GLY A 128 -5.71 -4.09 -8.58
N PRO A 129 -4.52 -3.51 -8.43
CA PRO A 129 -4.11 -2.87 -7.18
C PRO A 129 -4.96 -1.61 -6.90
N SER A 130 -5.14 -1.30 -5.62
CA SER A 130 -5.83 -0.08 -5.15
C SER A 130 -4.95 1.17 -5.30
N ILE A 131 -3.63 0.99 -5.20
CA ILE A 131 -2.64 2.07 -5.32
C ILE A 131 -1.46 1.55 -6.16
N ILE A 132 -1.00 2.37 -7.09
CA ILE A 132 0.22 2.16 -7.88
C ILE A 132 1.12 3.37 -7.65
N ILE A 133 2.39 3.12 -7.29
CA ILE A 133 3.42 4.16 -7.13
C ILE A 133 4.59 3.83 -8.04
N ASN A 134 4.94 4.75 -8.93
CA ASN A 134 6.20 4.69 -9.66
C ASN A 134 7.29 5.36 -8.82
N SER A 135 8.22 4.57 -8.28
CA SER A 135 9.30 5.03 -7.41
C SER A 135 10.52 5.57 -8.17
N GLY A 136 10.46 5.55 -9.51
CA GLY A 136 11.58 5.85 -10.40
C GLY A 136 12.53 4.65 -10.62
N HIS A 137 12.53 3.67 -9.73
CA HIS A 137 13.34 2.44 -9.84
C HIS A 137 12.49 1.17 -10.05
N GLY A 138 11.17 1.32 -9.97
CA GLY A 138 10.22 0.22 -10.09
C GLY A 138 8.79 0.69 -9.84
N ILE A 139 7.88 -0.27 -9.83
CA ILE A 139 6.47 -0.05 -9.58
C ILE A 139 6.10 -0.74 -8.26
N HIS A 140 5.59 0.02 -7.32
CA HIS A 140 5.07 -0.51 -6.07
C HIS A 140 3.55 -0.54 -6.16
N THR A 141 2.97 -1.69 -5.83
CA THR A 141 1.54 -1.92 -5.90
C THR A 141 1.00 -2.28 -4.53
N TYR A 142 -0.21 -1.80 -4.23
CA TYR A 142 -0.86 -2.02 -2.95
C TYR A 142 -2.32 -2.41 -3.15
N TRP A 143 -2.75 -3.47 -2.48
CA TRP A 143 -4.14 -3.92 -2.41
C TRP A 143 -4.65 -3.68 -1.00
N LEU A 144 -5.65 -2.79 -0.87
CA LEU A 144 -6.32 -2.57 0.40
C LEU A 144 -7.22 -3.77 0.70
N LEU A 145 -7.13 -4.23 1.94
CA LEU A 145 -7.99 -5.28 2.47
C LEU A 145 -9.28 -4.67 3.00
N ASP A 146 -10.39 -5.38 2.82
CA ASP A 146 -11.69 -4.97 3.39
C ASP A 146 -11.63 -4.94 4.93
N GLU A 147 -10.87 -5.86 5.52
CA GLU A 147 -10.64 -5.96 6.96
C GLU A 147 -9.15 -6.15 7.28
N PRO A 148 -8.64 -5.64 8.41
CA PRO A 148 -7.27 -5.86 8.82
C PRO A 148 -6.93 -7.35 9.06
N ALA A 149 -5.70 -7.74 8.72
CA ALA A 149 -5.13 -9.07 8.92
C ALA A 149 -3.99 -9.08 9.97
#